data_AF-A0A800AXM5-F1
#
_entry.id   AF-A0A800AXM5-F1
#
_cell.length_a   1.000
_cell.length_b   1.000
_cell.length_c   1.000
_cell.angle_alpha   90.00
_cell.angle_beta   90.00
_cell.angle_gamma   90.00
#
_symmetry.space_group_name_H-M   'P 1'
#
loop_
_entity.id
_entity.type
_entity.pdbx_description
1 polymer ?
#
loop_
_entity_poly.entity_id
_entity_poly.type
_entity_poly.pdbx_seq_one_letter_code
_entity_poly.pdbx_strand_id
1 'polypeptide(L)'
;MKYYIIAGEASGDLHASNLMKEIFKKDKDADIHFWGGYLMQKAGGTLIKHYKELSFMGFIEVLINITTIFKNIKFCKENIAEFNPDKIIFIDYSGFNLRIAKWAKEKGFNTNYYISPQVWASRAGRVKKIKETIDKMFVILPFEKEFYKKYNYDVTFVGHPLIDAIADKKPIDEKEFRKKYKLNDKPIIALLPGSRKQEITKMLSMMLKMVDKFNDYQFVIAGAPSQDFEFYKPFINKENIAFISNKTYDLLSVSYAALVTSGTATLETALFKVPQVVCYKGSNISYQIAKRIITIKYISLVNLIMDKEVVTELIQGDFNETRLEKELNLILTQEKREAVFDEYYELETILGGKGASEKTASFICSTL
;
A
#
# COMPACT_ATOMS: atom_id res chain seq x y z
N MET A 1 -6.30 -15.49 -23.93
CA MET A 1 -5.56 -16.43 -23.04
C MET A 1 -6.30 -16.55 -21.71
N LYS A 2 -5.99 -17.60 -20.93
CA LYS A 2 -6.49 -17.79 -19.56
C LYS A 2 -5.50 -17.24 -18.53
N TYR A 3 -5.97 -16.35 -17.67
CA TYR A 3 -5.18 -15.73 -16.61
C TYR A 3 -5.76 -16.06 -15.23
N TYR A 4 -4.90 -16.40 -14.29
CA TYR A 4 -5.28 -16.57 -12.89
C TYR A 4 -4.57 -15.56 -12.00
N ILE A 5 -5.31 -14.62 -11.39
CA ILE A 5 -4.74 -13.50 -10.64
C ILE A 5 -5.04 -13.63 -9.15
N ILE A 6 -4.03 -13.43 -8.29
CA ILE A 6 -4.20 -13.56 -6.83
C ILE A 6 -3.78 -12.29 -6.11
N ALA A 7 -4.77 -11.53 -5.64
CA ALA A 7 -4.62 -10.42 -4.72
C ALA A 7 -5.27 -10.76 -3.36
N GLY A 8 -4.53 -10.59 -2.27
CA GLY A 8 -4.97 -10.96 -0.92
C GLY A 8 -5.41 -9.80 -0.02
N GLU A 9 -5.32 -8.55 -0.50
CA GLU A 9 -5.56 -7.33 0.27
C GLU A 9 -6.13 -6.21 -0.61
N ALA A 10 -6.62 -5.14 0.02
CA ALA A 10 -7.25 -4.02 -0.68
C ALA A 10 -6.30 -3.26 -1.63
N SER A 11 -5.03 -3.07 -1.27
CA SER A 11 -4.01 -2.49 -2.16
C SER A 11 -3.75 -3.38 -3.38
N GLY A 12 -3.68 -4.70 -3.15
CA GLY A 12 -3.57 -5.69 -4.22
C GLY A 12 -4.75 -5.65 -5.18
N ASP A 13 -5.99 -5.56 -4.66
CA ASP A 13 -7.21 -5.41 -5.47
C ASP A 13 -7.15 -4.17 -6.38
N LEU A 14 -6.69 -3.03 -5.84
CA LEU A 14 -6.49 -1.80 -6.63
C LEU A 14 -5.49 -2.01 -7.77
N HIS A 15 -4.27 -2.47 -7.46
CA HIS A 15 -3.21 -2.62 -8.46
C HIS A 15 -3.55 -3.69 -9.49
N ALA A 16 -4.12 -4.81 -9.06
CA ALA A 16 -4.56 -5.88 -9.94
C ALA A 16 -5.71 -5.44 -10.85
N SER A 17 -6.65 -4.62 -10.37
CA SER A 17 -7.74 -4.09 -11.20
C SER A 17 -7.23 -3.21 -12.34
N ASN A 18 -6.18 -2.42 -12.10
CA ASN A 18 -5.56 -1.61 -13.14
C ASN A 18 -4.80 -2.49 -14.14
N LEU A 19 -4.07 -3.50 -13.66
CA LEU A 19 -3.45 -4.49 -14.54
C LEU A 19 -4.48 -5.23 -15.40
N MET A 20 -5.62 -5.66 -14.84
CA MET A 20 -6.69 -6.34 -15.58
C MET A 20 -7.26 -5.47 -16.70
N LYS A 21 -7.49 -4.18 -16.46
CA LYS A 21 -7.95 -3.24 -17.51
C LYS A 21 -6.96 -3.20 -18.67
N GLU A 22 -5.66 -3.18 -18.37
CA GLU A 22 -4.62 -3.18 -19.40
C GLU A 22 -4.47 -4.54 -20.11
N ILE A 23 -4.70 -5.65 -19.40
CA ILE A 23 -4.77 -6.98 -20.02
C ILE A 23 -5.94 -7.05 -20.99
N PHE A 24 -7.15 -6.65 -20.60
CA PHE A 24 -8.32 -6.66 -21.50
C PHE A 24 -8.15 -5.77 -22.74
N LYS A 25 -7.36 -4.70 -22.65
CA LYS A 25 -7.01 -3.88 -23.82
C LYS A 25 -6.09 -4.59 -24.80
N LYS A 26 -5.17 -5.43 -24.29
CA LYS A 26 -4.11 -6.10 -25.07
C LYS A 26 -4.51 -7.51 -25.53
N ASP A 27 -5.28 -8.22 -24.73
CA ASP A 27 -5.90 -9.51 -25.02
C ASP A 27 -7.42 -9.39 -24.81
N LYS A 28 -8.14 -9.12 -25.92
CA LYS A 28 -9.58 -8.86 -25.89
C LYS A 28 -10.41 -10.08 -25.47
N ASP A 29 -9.86 -11.28 -25.68
CA ASP A 29 -10.48 -12.56 -25.35
C ASP A 29 -9.87 -13.16 -24.06
N ALA A 30 -9.30 -12.30 -23.21
CA ALA A 30 -8.76 -12.71 -21.92
C ALA A 30 -9.86 -13.31 -21.02
N ASP A 31 -9.66 -14.56 -20.61
CA ASP A 31 -10.48 -15.24 -19.61
C ASP A 31 -9.76 -15.16 -18.26
N ILE A 32 -10.27 -14.35 -17.34
CA ILE A 32 -9.61 -14.04 -16.08
C ILE A 32 -10.41 -14.60 -14.90
N HIS A 33 -9.80 -15.54 -14.17
CA HIS A 33 -10.26 -15.97 -12.85
C HIS A 33 -9.38 -15.34 -11.78
N PHE A 34 -9.95 -14.90 -10.66
CA PHE A 34 -9.14 -14.21 -9.67
C PHE A 34 -9.62 -14.29 -8.22
N TRP A 35 -8.65 -14.11 -7.32
CA TRP A 35 -8.87 -13.77 -5.92
C TRP A 35 -8.60 -12.26 -5.78
N GLY A 36 -9.52 -11.53 -5.15
CA GLY A 36 -9.45 -10.07 -5.13
C GLY A 36 -10.62 -9.43 -4.42
N GLY A 37 -11.04 -8.26 -4.88
CA GLY A 37 -12.18 -7.54 -4.32
C GLY A 37 -13.04 -6.88 -5.40
N TYR A 38 -13.81 -5.89 -4.95
CA TYR A 38 -14.78 -5.21 -5.81
C TYR A 38 -14.14 -4.41 -6.96
N LEU A 39 -12.88 -3.95 -6.83
CA LEU A 39 -12.22 -3.22 -7.91
C LEU A 39 -11.87 -4.15 -9.07
N MET A 40 -11.31 -5.33 -8.78
CA MET A 40 -11.08 -6.37 -9.80
C MET A 40 -12.40 -6.87 -10.39
N GLN A 41 -13.42 -7.10 -9.57
CA GLN A 41 -14.75 -7.49 -10.05
C GLN A 41 -15.35 -6.46 -11.02
N LYS A 42 -15.17 -5.17 -10.75
CA LYS A 42 -15.60 -4.10 -11.64
C LYS A 42 -14.77 -4.05 -12.94
N ALA A 43 -13.50 -4.48 -12.91
CA ALA A 43 -12.67 -4.56 -14.10
C ALA A 43 -13.10 -5.71 -15.03
N GLY A 44 -13.72 -6.76 -14.51
CA GLY A 44 -14.25 -7.91 -15.26
C GLY A 44 -13.75 -9.26 -14.72
N GLY A 45 -14.06 -10.35 -15.42
CA GLY A 45 -13.64 -11.71 -15.05
C GLY A 45 -14.46 -12.34 -13.92
N THR A 46 -14.02 -13.52 -13.46
CA THR A 46 -14.70 -14.35 -12.46
C THR A 46 -14.02 -14.22 -11.09
N LEU A 47 -14.74 -13.67 -10.12
CA LEU A 47 -14.30 -13.63 -8.72
C LEU A 47 -14.45 -15.03 -8.09
N ILE A 48 -13.31 -15.65 -7.76
CA ILE A 48 -13.25 -16.96 -7.09
C ILE A 48 -13.33 -16.81 -5.57
N LYS A 49 -12.68 -15.78 -5.02
CA LYS A 49 -12.67 -15.54 -3.57
C LYS A 49 -12.41 -14.08 -3.23
N HIS A 50 -13.19 -13.52 -2.31
CA HIS A 50 -13.01 -12.15 -1.86
C HIS A 50 -11.94 -12.05 -0.75
N TYR A 51 -11.02 -11.08 -0.82
CA TYR A 51 -9.91 -10.96 0.15
C TYR A 51 -10.38 -10.76 1.62
N LYS A 52 -11.57 -10.17 1.80
CA LYS A 52 -12.21 -10.05 3.13
C LYS A 52 -12.44 -11.42 3.81
N GLU A 53 -12.60 -12.49 3.04
CA GLU A 53 -12.72 -13.86 3.57
C GLU A 53 -11.36 -14.46 3.98
N LEU A 54 -10.25 -13.78 3.66
CA LEU A 54 -8.87 -14.20 3.94
C LEU A 54 -8.24 -13.42 5.09
N SER A 55 -8.92 -12.39 5.60
CA SER A 55 -8.35 -11.34 6.46
C SER A 55 -8.10 -11.85 7.88
N PHE A 56 -6.96 -12.50 8.10
CA PHE A 56 -6.40 -12.78 9.42
C PHE A 56 -5.11 -11.98 9.57
N MET A 57 -5.06 -10.99 10.48
CA MET A 57 -3.92 -10.06 10.59
C MET A 57 -3.42 -9.95 12.02
N GLY A 58 -2.53 -10.86 12.39
CA GLY A 58 -1.79 -10.84 13.66
C GLY A 58 -1.13 -12.19 13.91
N PHE A 59 -0.03 -12.26 14.67
CA PHE A 59 0.66 -13.53 14.93
C PHE A 59 -0.26 -14.56 15.61
N ILE A 60 -1.06 -14.11 16.58
CA ILE A 60 -2.05 -14.94 17.29
C ILE A 60 -3.22 -15.31 16.38
N GLU A 61 -3.75 -14.35 15.62
CA GLU A 61 -4.85 -14.60 14.67
C GLU A 61 -4.43 -15.57 13.56
N VAL A 62 -3.19 -15.52 13.09
CA VAL A 62 -2.64 -16.47 12.11
C VAL A 62 -2.52 -17.87 12.68
N LEU A 63 -2.13 -18.02 13.95
CA LEU A 63 -2.06 -19.33 14.62
C LEU A 63 -3.46 -19.94 14.78
N ILE A 64 -4.44 -19.15 15.23
CA ILE A 64 -5.83 -19.60 15.41
C ILE A 64 -6.44 -20.00 14.06
N ASN A 65 -6.12 -19.27 12.99
CA ASN A 65 -6.71 -19.47 11.67
C ASN A 65 -5.84 -20.31 10.71
N ILE A 66 -4.84 -21.03 11.23
CA ILE A 66 -3.90 -21.78 10.38
C ILE A 66 -4.59 -22.88 9.56
N THR A 67 -5.64 -23.50 10.11
CA THR A 67 -6.46 -24.49 9.40
C THR A 67 -7.17 -23.86 8.20
N THR A 68 -7.74 -22.67 8.36
CA THR A 68 -8.37 -21.90 7.28
C THR A 68 -7.36 -21.52 6.21
N ILE A 69 -6.13 -21.12 6.60
CA ILE A 69 -5.05 -20.83 5.65
C ILE A 69 -4.74 -22.06 4.81
N PHE A 70 -4.57 -23.25 5.42
CA PHE A 70 -4.31 -24.48 4.68
C PHE A 70 -5.48 -24.88 3.77
N LYS A 71 -6.73 -24.72 4.22
CA LYS A 71 -7.93 -24.94 3.38
C LYS A 71 -7.93 -24.02 2.16
N ASN A 72 -7.64 -22.73 2.35
CA ASN A 72 -7.57 -21.76 1.25
C ASN A 72 -6.44 -22.08 0.28
N ILE A 73 -5.27 -22.50 0.77
CA ILE A 73 -4.17 -22.95 -0.10
C ILE A 73 -4.60 -24.15 -0.93
N LYS A 74 -5.25 -25.15 -0.33
CA LYS A 74 -5.74 -26.34 -1.03
C LYS A 74 -6.76 -25.96 -2.11
N PHE A 75 -7.79 -25.19 -1.74
CA PHE A 75 -8.81 -24.72 -2.66
C PHE A 75 -8.24 -23.92 -3.84
N CYS A 76 -7.30 -23.01 -3.57
CA CYS A 76 -6.63 -22.23 -4.61
C CYS A 76 -5.91 -23.13 -5.63
N LYS A 77 -5.17 -24.15 -5.16
CA LYS A 77 -4.48 -25.10 -6.03
C LYS A 77 -5.43 -25.93 -6.88
N GLU A 78 -6.51 -26.43 -6.29
CA GLU A 78 -7.53 -27.21 -6.99
C GLU A 78 -8.20 -26.37 -8.08
N ASN A 79 -8.58 -25.13 -7.76
CA ASN A 79 -9.23 -24.24 -8.72
C ASN A 79 -8.28 -23.79 -9.85
N ILE A 80 -7.00 -23.53 -9.56
CA ILE A 80 -5.99 -23.27 -10.61
C ILE A 80 -5.84 -24.49 -11.52
N ALA A 81 -5.78 -25.69 -10.96
CA ALA A 81 -5.60 -26.92 -11.74
C ALA A 81 -6.81 -27.22 -12.63
N GLU A 82 -8.02 -27.00 -12.13
CA GLU A 82 -9.27 -27.14 -12.90
C GLU A 82 -9.38 -26.11 -14.01
N PHE A 83 -9.06 -24.84 -13.73
CA PHE A 83 -9.12 -23.76 -14.70
C PHE A 83 -8.04 -23.88 -15.80
N ASN A 84 -6.88 -24.41 -15.42
CA ASN A 84 -5.69 -24.60 -16.25
C ASN A 84 -5.26 -23.31 -16.98
N PRO A 85 -4.81 -22.27 -16.24
CA PRO A 85 -4.44 -20.98 -16.83
C PRO A 85 -3.12 -21.04 -17.60
N ASP A 86 -3.03 -20.23 -18.66
CA ASP A 86 -1.80 -20.00 -19.41
C ASP A 86 -0.77 -19.23 -18.57
N LYS A 87 -1.25 -18.30 -17.73
CA LYS A 87 -0.44 -17.42 -16.88
C LYS A 87 -1.06 -17.28 -15.49
N ILE A 88 -0.24 -17.45 -14.45
CA ILE A 88 -0.61 -17.10 -13.08
C ILE A 88 0.10 -15.81 -12.70
N ILE A 89 -0.65 -14.85 -12.13
CA ILE A 89 -0.16 -13.54 -11.75
C ILE A 89 -0.38 -13.34 -10.24
N PHE A 90 0.72 -13.30 -9.50
CA PHE A 90 0.72 -13.07 -8.06
C PHE A 90 0.88 -11.57 -7.79
N ILE A 91 -0.03 -10.98 -7.00
CA ILE A 91 -0.03 -9.55 -6.68
C ILE A 91 0.30 -9.38 -5.20
N ASP A 92 1.53 -8.95 -4.89
CA ASP A 92 2.04 -8.82 -3.52
C ASP A 92 1.70 -10.07 -2.67
N TYR A 93 1.30 -9.93 -1.40
CA TYR A 93 0.75 -10.99 -0.53
C TYR A 93 1.66 -12.23 -0.42
N SER A 94 2.97 -11.99 -0.28
CA SER A 94 4.02 -13.00 -0.40
C SER A 94 3.94 -14.20 0.55
N GLY A 95 3.28 -14.05 1.70
CA GLY A 95 3.07 -15.14 2.66
C GLY A 95 2.25 -16.30 2.07
N PHE A 96 1.25 -15.98 1.25
CA PHE A 96 0.40 -16.94 0.55
C PHE A 96 0.92 -17.21 -0.86
N ASN A 97 1.17 -16.15 -1.63
CA ASN A 97 1.48 -16.23 -3.06
C ASN A 97 2.75 -17.04 -3.35
N LEU A 98 3.81 -16.93 -2.53
CA LEU A 98 5.01 -17.76 -2.73
C LEU A 98 4.78 -19.26 -2.47
N ARG A 99 3.78 -19.64 -1.68
CA ARG A 99 3.42 -21.05 -1.46
C ARG A 99 2.66 -21.62 -2.66
N ILE A 100 1.79 -20.83 -3.26
CA ILE A 100 1.08 -21.19 -4.49
C ILE A 100 2.08 -21.23 -5.66
N ALA A 101 2.94 -20.22 -5.79
CA ALA A 101 3.96 -20.14 -6.83
C ALA A 101 4.90 -21.35 -6.85
N LYS A 102 5.38 -21.80 -5.67
CA LYS A 102 6.22 -23.02 -5.59
C LYS A 102 5.51 -24.24 -6.17
N TRP A 103 4.26 -24.47 -5.76
CA TRP A 103 3.46 -25.58 -6.26
C TRP A 103 3.14 -25.43 -7.75
N ALA A 104 2.81 -24.21 -8.20
CA ALA A 104 2.47 -23.92 -9.57
C ALA A 104 3.65 -24.21 -10.50
N LYS A 105 4.86 -23.79 -10.10
CA LYS A 105 6.10 -24.05 -10.81
C LYS A 105 6.40 -25.54 -10.94
N GLU A 106 6.21 -26.30 -9.85
CA GLU A 106 6.36 -27.78 -9.85
C GLU A 106 5.35 -28.47 -10.79
N LYS A 107 4.19 -27.84 -11.05
CA LYS A 107 3.16 -28.31 -11.99
C LYS A 107 3.33 -27.80 -13.42
N GLY A 108 4.37 -27.03 -13.70
CA GLY A 108 4.67 -26.51 -15.04
C GLY A 108 3.88 -25.26 -15.44
N PHE A 109 3.16 -24.62 -14.50
CA PHE A 109 2.49 -23.36 -14.77
C PHE A 109 3.48 -22.21 -14.93
N ASN A 110 3.12 -21.23 -15.75
CA ASN A 110 3.89 -20.00 -15.94
C ASN A 110 3.61 -19.01 -14.81
N THR A 111 4.63 -18.70 -14.00
CA THR A 111 4.50 -17.93 -12.76
C THR A 111 5.02 -16.50 -12.92
N ASN A 112 4.13 -15.53 -12.81
CA ASN A 112 4.44 -14.10 -12.92
C ASN A 112 4.15 -13.42 -11.58
N TYR A 113 5.04 -12.55 -11.11
CA TYR A 113 4.87 -11.86 -9.84
C TYR A 113 4.95 -10.36 -10.04
N TYR A 114 3.90 -9.66 -9.64
CA TYR A 114 3.81 -8.20 -9.69
C TYR A 114 3.76 -7.64 -8.28
N ILE A 115 4.58 -6.62 -8.02
CA ILE A 115 4.84 -6.05 -6.70
C ILE A 115 5.64 -7.04 -5.86
N SER A 116 6.96 -6.90 -5.92
CA SER A 116 7.89 -7.88 -5.37
C SER A 116 7.77 -8.00 -3.85
N PRO A 117 7.96 -9.21 -3.28
CA PRO A 117 8.10 -9.35 -1.84
C PRO A 117 9.27 -8.50 -1.34
N GLN A 118 9.07 -7.72 -0.28
CA GLN A 118 10.09 -6.86 0.35
C GLN A 118 11.17 -7.64 1.13
N VAL A 119 11.75 -8.69 0.53
CA VAL A 119 12.77 -9.54 1.15
C VAL A 119 14.08 -8.80 1.40
N TRP A 120 14.34 -7.70 0.69
CA TRP A 120 15.45 -6.78 0.95
C TRP A 120 15.42 -6.17 2.35
N ALA A 121 14.23 -6.05 2.97
CA ALA A 121 14.12 -5.42 4.29
C ALA A 121 14.58 -6.31 5.45
N SER A 122 14.53 -7.64 5.31
CA SER A 122 14.71 -8.56 6.45
C SER A 122 15.14 -9.98 6.13
N ARG A 123 15.03 -10.43 4.87
CA ARG A 123 15.09 -11.86 4.50
C ARG A 123 15.75 -12.07 3.13
N ALA A 124 16.84 -11.36 2.86
CA ALA A 124 17.47 -11.35 1.55
C ALA A 124 17.88 -12.74 1.02
N GLY A 125 18.20 -13.69 1.92
CA GLY A 125 18.47 -15.09 1.55
C GLY A 125 17.31 -15.81 0.84
N ARG A 126 16.06 -15.32 0.95
CA ARG A 126 14.90 -15.90 0.25
C ARG A 126 14.92 -15.67 -1.27
N VAL A 127 15.76 -14.76 -1.78
CA VAL A 127 15.82 -14.45 -3.21
C VAL A 127 16.12 -15.70 -4.05
N LYS A 128 16.99 -16.60 -3.58
CA LYS A 128 17.33 -17.86 -4.29
C LYS A 128 16.07 -18.68 -4.58
N LYS A 129 15.26 -18.93 -3.55
CA LYS A 129 14.01 -19.68 -3.67
C LYS A 129 12.97 -18.95 -4.51
N ILE A 130 12.88 -17.63 -4.41
CA ILE A 130 11.97 -16.83 -5.24
C ILE A 130 12.34 -16.99 -6.71
N LYS A 131 13.62 -16.83 -7.05
CA LYS A 131 14.15 -16.99 -8.42
C LYS A 131 13.83 -18.37 -9.01
N GLU A 132 13.92 -19.43 -8.21
CA GLU A 132 13.56 -20.79 -8.65
C GLU A 132 12.06 -20.97 -8.93
N THR A 133 11.21 -20.15 -8.30
CA THR A 133 9.74 -20.31 -8.35
C THR A 133 9.02 -19.34 -9.28
N ILE A 134 9.63 -18.20 -9.63
CA ILE A 134 8.99 -17.12 -10.38
C ILE A 134 9.69 -16.91 -11.72
N ASP A 135 8.96 -17.11 -12.82
CA ASP A 135 9.46 -16.93 -14.18
C ASP A 135 9.74 -15.46 -14.53
N LYS A 136 8.78 -14.57 -14.23
CA LYS A 136 8.93 -13.13 -14.45
C LYS A 136 8.58 -12.35 -13.17
N MET A 137 9.49 -11.48 -12.75
CA MET A 137 9.32 -10.61 -11.59
C MET A 137 9.23 -9.15 -12.03
N PHE A 138 8.12 -8.50 -11.68
CA PHE A 138 7.85 -7.08 -11.94
C PHE A 138 7.96 -6.30 -10.63
N VAL A 139 9.05 -5.54 -10.50
CA VAL A 139 9.39 -4.75 -9.31
C VAL A 139 8.90 -3.32 -9.46
N ILE A 140 8.50 -2.69 -8.36
CA ILE A 140 7.86 -1.36 -8.36
C ILE A 140 8.66 -0.30 -7.62
N LEU A 141 9.69 -0.71 -6.88
CA LEU A 141 10.65 0.21 -6.28
C LEU A 141 11.94 0.20 -7.11
N PRO A 142 12.52 1.37 -7.42
CA PRO A 142 13.63 1.50 -8.35
C PRO A 142 14.86 0.71 -7.89
N PHE A 143 15.16 0.73 -6.59
CA PHE A 143 16.31 0.03 -6.01
C PHE A 143 16.16 -1.50 -5.99
N GLU A 144 14.95 -2.05 -6.17
CA GLU A 144 14.74 -3.51 -6.14
C GLU A 144 15.50 -4.19 -7.28
N LYS A 145 15.62 -3.53 -8.43
CA LYS A 145 16.37 -4.06 -9.58
C LYS A 145 17.84 -4.31 -9.20
N GLU A 146 18.51 -3.33 -8.60
CA GLU A 146 19.90 -3.47 -8.15
C GLU A 146 20.02 -4.45 -6.97
N PHE A 147 19.02 -4.53 -6.10
CA PHE A 147 18.97 -5.55 -5.05
C PHE A 147 18.95 -6.97 -5.61
N TYR A 148 18.04 -7.27 -6.55
CA TYR A 148 17.91 -8.60 -7.15
C TYR A 148 19.08 -9.00 -8.04
N LYS A 149 19.72 -8.02 -8.68
CA LYS A 149 20.95 -8.21 -9.46
C LYS A 149 22.09 -8.84 -8.65
N LYS A 150 22.21 -8.54 -7.35
CA LYS A 150 23.19 -9.16 -6.44
C LYS A 150 23.04 -10.68 -6.30
N TYR A 151 21.88 -11.21 -6.68
CA TYR A 151 21.55 -12.65 -6.67
C TYR A 151 21.48 -13.24 -8.08
N ASN A 152 21.98 -12.51 -9.09
CA ASN A 152 21.88 -12.85 -10.51
C ASN A 152 20.43 -13.15 -10.92
N TYR A 153 19.46 -12.42 -10.38
CA TYR A 153 18.06 -12.55 -10.75
C TYR A 153 17.66 -11.34 -11.58
N ASP A 154 17.40 -11.54 -12.87
CA ASP A 154 16.90 -10.48 -13.73
C ASP A 154 15.43 -10.19 -13.43
N VAL A 155 15.12 -8.93 -13.16
CA VAL A 155 13.80 -8.45 -12.77
C VAL A 155 13.49 -7.16 -13.51
N THR A 156 12.22 -6.95 -13.80
CA THR A 156 11.77 -5.80 -14.60
C THR A 156 11.21 -4.72 -13.70
N PHE A 157 11.87 -3.56 -13.65
CA PHE A 157 11.26 -2.38 -13.04
C PHE A 157 10.19 -1.79 -13.97
N VAL A 158 8.96 -1.78 -13.48
CA VAL A 158 7.79 -1.35 -14.27
C VAL A 158 7.31 0.05 -13.90
N GLY A 159 7.86 0.66 -12.85
CA GLY A 159 7.33 1.88 -12.25
C GLY A 159 6.32 1.57 -11.13
N HIS A 160 5.92 2.59 -10.38
CA HIS A 160 5.03 2.40 -9.24
C HIS A 160 3.55 2.56 -9.63
N PRO A 161 2.69 1.53 -9.45
CA PRO A 161 1.28 1.57 -9.87
C PRO A 161 0.37 2.55 -9.10
N LEU A 162 0.92 3.25 -8.11
CA LEU A 162 0.17 4.31 -7.41
C LEU A 162 0.04 5.54 -8.29
N ILE A 163 1.03 5.80 -9.15
CA ILE A 163 0.97 6.93 -10.09
C ILE A 163 -0.19 6.72 -11.07
N ASP A 164 -0.36 5.50 -11.60
CA ASP A 164 -1.51 5.14 -12.44
C ASP A 164 -2.85 5.38 -11.72
N ALA A 165 -2.95 4.93 -10.46
CA ALA A 165 -4.17 5.06 -9.66
C ALA A 165 -4.54 6.52 -9.36
N ILE A 166 -3.56 7.40 -9.17
CA ILE A 166 -3.78 8.83 -8.91
C ILE A 166 -4.06 9.56 -10.22
N ALA A 167 -3.35 9.21 -11.30
CA ALA A 167 -3.49 9.80 -12.62
C ALA A 167 -4.89 9.70 -13.23
N ASP A 168 -5.56 8.56 -13.04
CA ASP A 168 -6.90 8.29 -13.57
C ASP A 168 -8.02 8.92 -12.74
N LYS A 169 -7.67 9.56 -11.62
CA LYS A 169 -8.64 10.15 -10.71
C LYS A 169 -9.11 11.49 -11.25
N LYS A 170 -10.44 11.66 -11.31
CA LYS A 170 -11.03 12.97 -11.60
C LYS A 170 -10.74 13.92 -10.43
N PRO A 171 -10.26 15.15 -10.70
CA PRO A 171 -10.16 16.19 -9.68
C PRO A 171 -11.52 16.38 -8.99
N ILE A 172 -11.50 16.59 -7.67
CA ILE A 172 -12.70 16.92 -6.92
C ILE A 172 -12.89 18.43 -6.87
N ASP A 173 -14.13 18.87 -6.75
CA ASP A 173 -14.43 20.25 -6.36
C ASP A 173 -14.30 20.36 -4.83
N GLU A 174 -13.38 21.19 -4.36
CA GLU A 174 -13.09 21.35 -2.93
C GLU A 174 -14.30 21.90 -2.16
N LYS A 175 -15.07 22.84 -2.73
CA LYS A 175 -16.23 23.44 -2.04
C LYS A 175 -17.33 22.41 -1.84
N GLU A 176 -17.63 21.64 -2.88
CA GLU A 176 -18.61 20.55 -2.80
C GLU A 176 -18.13 19.44 -1.86
N PHE A 177 -16.83 19.12 -1.86
CA PHE A 177 -16.25 18.15 -0.93
C PHE A 177 -16.38 18.60 0.52
N ARG A 178 -15.99 19.85 0.83
CA ARG A 178 -16.12 20.43 2.17
C ARG A 178 -17.57 20.46 2.62
N LYS A 179 -18.49 20.91 1.76
CA LYS A 179 -19.94 20.93 2.05
C LYS A 179 -20.49 19.53 2.34
N LYS A 180 -20.15 18.53 1.51
CA LYS A 180 -20.60 17.14 1.66
C LYS A 180 -20.18 16.54 3.00
N TYR A 181 -18.94 16.81 3.43
CA TYR A 181 -18.39 16.26 4.66
C TYR A 181 -18.46 17.21 5.86
N LYS A 182 -19.18 18.33 5.72
CA LYS A 182 -19.35 19.36 6.77
C LYS A 182 -18.02 19.85 7.32
N LEU A 183 -17.03 20.01 6.44
CA LEU A 183 -15.73 20.59 6.75
C LEU A 183 -15.86 22.12 6.82
N ASN A 184 -15.04 22.75 7.66
CA ASN A 184 -14.98 24.21 7.75
C ASN A 184 -13.97 24.77 6.73
N ASP A 185 -13.74 26.08 6.72
CA ASP A 185 -12.82 26.74 5.77
C ASP A 185 -11.35 26.74 6.21
N LYS A 186 -11.02 26.16 7.37
CA LYS A 186 -9.64 26.10 7.86
C LYS A 186 -8.80 25.15 7.00
N PRO A 187 -7.48 25.37 6.89
CA PRO A 187 -6.56 24.42 6.29
C PRO A 187 -6.64 23.06 7.01
N ILE A 188 -6.60 21.98 6.24
CA ILE A 188 -6.83 20.63 6.75
C ILE A 188 -5.50 19.96 7.14
N ILE A 189 -5.42 19.40 8.34
CA ILE A 189 -4.41 18.42 8.73
C ILE A 189 -5.04 17.02 8.69
N ALA A 190 -4.63 16.20 7.72
CA ALA A 190 -5.14 14.85 7.57
C ALA A 190 -4.47 13.89 8.57
N LEU A 191 -5.27 13.05 9.22
CA LEU A 191 -4.80 12.00 10.10
C LEU A 191 -4.99 10.65 9.40
N LEU A 192 -3.89 9.99 9.05
CA LEU A 192 -3.87 8.68 8.40
C LEU A 192 -3.30 7.65 9.39
N PRO A 193 -4.13 7.15 10.34
CA PRO A 193 -3.66 6.38 11.49
C PRO A 193 -3.37 4.91 11.19
N GLY A 194 -3.45 4.49 9.93
CA GLY A 194 -3.29 3.11 9.48
C GLY A 194 -4.60 2.37 9.32
N SER A 195 -4.49 1.06 9.07
CA SER A 195 -5.62 0.20 8.73
C SER A 195 -6.02 -0.78 9.84
N ARG A 196 -5.15 -0.99 10.83
CA ARG A 196 -5.35 -1.98 11.89
C ARG A 196 -5.83 -1.33 13.18
N LYS A 197 -6.89 -1.88 13.76
CA LYS A 197 -7.56 -1.35 14.96
C LYS A 197 -6.59 -0.97 16.09
N GLN A 198 -5.66 -1.85 16.46
CA GLN A 198 -4.69 -1.61 17.54
C GLN A 198 -3.68 -0.49 17.22
N GLU A 199 -3.23 -0.43 15.95
CA GLU A 199 -2.32 0.62 15.48
C GLU A 199 -3.06 1.96 15.47
N ILE A 200 -4.29 1.99 14.93
CA ILE A 200 -5.13 3.18 14.85
C ILE A 200 -5.35 3.81 16.23
N THR A 201 -5.72 3.03 17.25
CA THR A 201 -5.92 3.56 18.61
C THR A 201 -4.66 4.23 19.16
N LYS A 202 -3.49 3.61 18.99
CA LYS A 202 -2.21 4.17 19.46
C LYS A 202 -1.77 5.40 18.67
N MET A 203 -2.02 5.42 17.37
CA MET A 203 -1.68 6.55 16.50
C MET A 203 -2.58 7.75 16.81
N LEU A 204 -3.90 7.57 16.78
CA LEU A 204 -4.87 8.63 16.99
C LEU A 204 -4.74 9.25 18.39
N SER A 205 -4.54 8.44 19.44
CA SER A 205 -4.37 8.98 20.80
C SER A 205 -3.24 9.98 20.95
N MET A 206 -2.18 9.89 20.12
CA MET A 206 -1.08 10.85 20.11
C MET A 206 -1.32 11.99 19.11
N MET A 207 -1.78 11.67 17.90
CA MET A 207 -2.07 12.66 16.86
C MET A 207 -3.12 13.69 17.31
N LEU A 208 -4.17 13.23 17.99
CA LEU A 208 -5.27 14.08 18.45
C LEU A 208 -4.90 15.01 19.60
N LYS A 209 -3.73 14.85 20.22
CA LYS A 209 -3.19 15.84 21.16
C LYS A 209 -2.80 17.16 20.49
N MET A 210 -2.57 17.14 19.18
CA MET A 210 -2.24 18.34 18.41
C MET A 210 -3.47 19.22 18.16
N VAL A 211 -4.67 18.65 18.27
CA VAL A 211 -5.93 19.32 17.94
C VAL A 211 -6.13 20.65 18.69
N ASP A 212 -5.78 20.68 19.99
CA ASP A 212 -5.93 21.90 20.81
C ASP A 212 -4.77 22.90 20.66
N LYS A 213 -3.65 22.45 20.10
CA LYS A 213 -2.44 23.28 19.91
C LYS A 213 -2.42 23.98 18.55
N PHE A 214 -3.20 23.48 17.60
CA PHE A 214 -3.25 23.95 16.21
C PHE A 214 -4.68 24.38 15.84
N ASN A 215 -5.23 25.35 16.58
CA ASN A 215 -6.63 25.78 16.44
C ASN A 215 -6.95 26.46 15.10
N ASP A 216 -5.94 26.94 14.37
CA ASP A 216 -6.09 27.51 13.03
C ASP A 216 -6.32 26.45 11.94
N TYR A 217 -6.27 25.17 12.30
CA TYR A 217 -6.42 24.04 11.40
C TYR A 217 -7.65 23.19 11.76
N GLN A 218 -8.19 22.49 10.76
CA GLN A 218 -9.16 21.42 10.97
C GLN A 218 -8.46 20.06 10.84
N PHE A 219 -8.68 19.18 11.81
CA PHE A 219 -8.15 17.82 11.76
C PHE A 219 -9.18 16.88 11.14
N VAL A 220 -8.77 16.05 10.20
CA VAL A 220 -9.68 15.11 9.52
C VAL A 220 -9.12 13.71 9.54
N ILE A 221 -9.83 12.78 10.19
CA ILE A 221 -9.46 11.37 10.27
C ILE A 221 -9.84 10.65 8.97
N ALA A 222 -8.84 10.10 8.28
CA ALA A 222 -9.04 9.18 7.17
C ALA A 222 -9.39 7.78 7.70
N GLY A 223 -10.66 7.41 7.61
CA GLY A 223 -11.16 6.11 8.02
C GLY A 223 -10.73 4.98 7.07
N ALA A 224 -10.15 3.92 7.62
CA ALA A 224 -9.74 2.75 6.86
C ALA A 224 -10.94 1.92 6.38
N PRO A 225 -10.92 1.34 5.17
CA PRO A 225 -12.02 0.52 4.64
C PRO A 225 -12.36 -0.74 5.43
N SER A 226 -11.44 -1.19 6.28
CA SER A 226 -11.58 -2.37 7.12
C SER A 226 -12.24 -2.09 8.47
N GLN A 227 -12.49 -0.82 8.82
CA GLN A 227 -13.00 -0.42 10.12
C GLN A 227 -14.29 0.39 9.98
N ASP A 228 -15.28 0.08 10.81
CA ASP A 228 -16.56 0.78 10.79
C ASP A 228 -16.49 2.15 11.49
N PHE A 229 -17.43 3.03 11.15
CA PHE A 229 -17.54 4.36 11.75
C PHE A 229 -17.65 4.33 13.28
N GLU A 230 -18.36 3.34 13.85
CA GLU A 230 -18.52 3.20 15.30
C GLU A 230 -17.19 3.02 16.04
N PHE A 231 -16.16 2.46 15.39
CA PHE A 231 -14.82 2.40 15.97
C PHE A 231 -14.18 3.78 16.10
N TYR A 232 -14.44 4.68 15.16
CA TYR A 232 -13.86 6.02 15.12
C TYR A 232 -14.61 7.05 15.96
N LYS A 233 -15.90 6.84 16.20
CA LYS A 233 -16.79 7.74 16.95
C LYS A 233 -16.20 8.26 18.27
N PRO A 234 -15.53 7.45 19.13
CA PRO A 234 -14.93 7.95 20.37
C PRO A 234 -13.81 8.98 20.16
N PHE A 235 -13.17 8.99 18.99
CA PHE A 235 -12.08 9.92 18.66
C PHE A 235 -12.61 11.26 18.10
N ILE A 236 -13.88 11.32 17.69
CA ILE A 236 -14.51 12.49 17.07
C ILE A 236 -15.31 13.24 18.16
N ASN A 237 -14.59 13.70 19.18
CA ASN A 237 -15.19 14.28 20.40
C ASN A 237 -15.06 15.80 20.49
N LYS A 238 -14.57 16.45 19.43
CA LYS A 238 -14.40 17.91 19.33
C LYS A 238 -14.84 18.39 17.95
N GLU A 239 -15.31 19.63 17.87
CA GLU A 239 -15.82 20.23 16.63
C GLU A 239 -14.75 20.38 15.54
N ASN A 240 -13.47 20.52 15.92
CA ASN A 240 -12.35 20.63 14.99
C ASN A 240 -11.81 19.27 14.51
N ILE A 241 -12.49 18.17 14.85
CA ILE A 241 -12.18 16.82 14.38
C ILE A 241 -13.32 16.37 13.45
N ALA A 242 -13.02 16.14 12.18
CA ALA A 242 -13.93 15.49 11.24
C ALA A 242 -13.47 14.08 10.90
N PHE A 243 -14.36 13.30 10.28
CA PHE A 243 -14.07 11.94 9.84
C PHE A 243 -14.58 11.71 8.43
N ILE A 244 -13.74 11.07 7.60
CA ILE A 244 -14.10 10.68 6.25
C ILE A 244 -13.61 9.25 6.00
N SER A 245 -14.53 8.35 5.70
CA SER A 245 -14.21 6.96 5.36
C SER A 245 -14.03 6.79 3.84
N ASN A 246 -13.06 5.97 3.43
CA ASN A 246 -12.89 5.50 2.05
C ASN A 246 -12.70 6.60 1.00
N LYS A 247 -12.10 7.72 1.41
CA LYS A 247 -11.86 8.90 0.57
C LYS A 247 -10.49 9.52 0.80
N THR A 248 -9.50 8.71 1.19
CA THR A 248 -8.14 9.18 1.52
C THR A 248 -7.55 10.08 0.43
N TYR A 249 -7.69 9.71 -0.84
CA TYR A 249 -7.14 10.51 -1.95
C TYR A 249 -7.88 11.84 -2.15
N ASP A 250 -9.21 11.84 -1.99
CA ASP A 250 -10.00 13.07 -2.06
C ASP A 250 -9.59 14.00 -0.90
N LEU A 251 -9.48 13.45 0.31
CA LEU A 251 -9.00 14.19 1.48
C LEU A 251 -7.59 14.75 1.26
N LEU A 252 -6.64 13.94 0.80
CA LEU A 252 -5.26 14.38 0.56
C LEU A 252 -5.20 15.51 -0.47
N SER A 253 -6.03 15.46 -1.52
CA SER A 253 -6.07 16.53 -2.54
C SER A 253 -6.49 17.92 -2.02
N VAL A 254 -7.11 17.99 -0.84
CA VAL A 254 -7.51 19.24 -0.17
C VAL A 254 -6.81 19.44 1.18
N SER A 255 -5.82 18.60 1.48
CA SER A 255 -5.09 18.63 2.76
C SER A 255 -3.89 19.57 2.68
N TYR A 256 -3.69 20.35 3.73
CA TYR A 256 -2.55 21.23 3.85
C TYR A 256 -1.30 20.48 4.34
N ALA A 257 -1.47 19.58 5.32
CA ALA A 257 -0.42 18.71 5.85
C ALA A 257 -1.02 17.38 6.33
N ALA A 258 -0.18 16.39 6.67
CA ALA A 258 -0.66 15.11 7.16
C ALA A 258 0.22 14.50 8.27
N LEU A 259 -0.43 13.83 9.23
CA LEU A 259 0.21 12.92 10.16
C LEU A 259 -0.11 11.49 9.71
N VAL A 260 0.91 10.75 9.30
CA VAL A 260 0.74 9.54 8.50
C VAL A 260 1.44 8.37 9.16
N THR A 261 0.78 7.22 9.28
CA THR A 261 1.48 6.02 9.73
C THR A 261 2.43 5.47 8.67
N SER A 262 3.49 4.77 9.08
CA SER A 262 4.42 4.12 8.15
C SER A 262 3.69 3.10 7.26
N GLY A 263 3.99 3.13 5.96
CA GLY A 263 3.40 2.25 4.95
C GLY A 263 3.19 2.95 3.61
N THR A 264 2.33 2.38 2.76
CA THR A 264 1.94 2.95 1.46
C THR A 264 1.33 4.35 1.58
N ALA A 265 0.64 4.63 2.68
CA ALA A 265 0.07 5.95 2.97
C ALA A 265 1.11 7.07 2.91
N THR A 266 2.38 6.79 3.26
CA THR A 266 3.45 7.80 3.18
C THR A 266 3.71 8.22 1.73
N LEU A 267 3.72 7.25 0.82
CA LEU A 267 3.93 7.48 -0.60
C LEU A 267 2.71 8.12 -1.26
N GLU A 268 1.50 7.65 -0.92
CA GLU A 268 0.25 8.27 -1.38
C GLU A 268 0.20 9.75 -1.01
N THR A 269 0.51 10.08 0.25
CA THR A 269 0.55 11.46 0.75
C THR A 269 1.56 12.32 0.00
N ALA A 270 2.76 11.79 -0.26
CA ALA A 270 3.79 12.49 -1.03
C ALA A 270 3.38 12.73 -2.48
N LEU A 271 2.69 11.78 -3.12
CA LEU A 271 2.21 11.93 -4.50
C LEU A 271 1.09 12.99 -4.63
N PHE A 272 0.31 13.24 -3.58
CA PHE A 272 -0.61 14.38 -3.50
C PHE A 272 0.07 15.71 -3.14
N LYS A 273 1.40 15.71 -3.04
CA LYS A 273 2.21 16.86 -2.64
C LYS A 273 1.81 17.43 -1.27
N VAL A 274 1.42 16.56 -0.33
CA VAL A 274 1.05 16.96 1.03
C VAL A 274 2.24 16.75 1.97
N PRO A 275 2.79 17.80 2.60
CA PRO A 275 3.87 17.66 3.58
C PRO A 275 3.41 16.81 4.75
N GLN A 276 4.28 15.95 5.26
CA GLN A 276 3.88 14.94 6.24
C GLN A 276 4.91 14.67 7.33
N VAL A 277 4.42 14.21 8.49
CA VAL A 277 5.23 13.59 9.54
C VAL A 277 4.85 12.12 9.65
N VAL A 278 5.83 11.24 9.49
CA VAL A 278 5.63 9.79 9.56
C VAL A 278 5.66 9.36 11.02
N CYS A 279 4.60 8.67 11.46
CA CYS A 279 4.37 8.30 12.85
C CYS A 279 4.29 6.78 12.99
N TYR A 280 5.03 6.18 13.91
CA TYR A 280 4.95 4.75 14.17
C TYR A 280 5.06 4.39 15.65
N LYS A 281 4.15 3.54 16.14
CA LYS A 281 4.19 2.99 17.50
C LYS A 281 3.53 1.62 17.59
N GLY A 282 4.35 0.59 17.57
CA GLY A 282 3.99 -0.80 17.82
C GLY A 282 4.20 -1.24 19.27
N SER A 283 4.06 -2.54 19.51
CA SER A 283 4.50 -3.17 20.77
C SER A 283 6.02 -3.04 20.93
N ASN A 284 6.51 -2.65 22.11
CA ASN A 284 7.95 -2.50 22.37
C ASN A 284 8.72 -3.81 22.10
N ILE A 285 8.14 -4.96 22.46
CA ILE A 285 8.75 -6.26 22.20
C ILE A 285 8.85 -6.51 20.69
N SER A 286 7.75 -6.32 19.96
CA SER A 286 7.72 -6.49 18.50
C SER A 286 8.68 -5.53 17.80
N TYR A 287 8.79 -4.29 18.28
CA TYR A 287 9.72 -3.30 17.75
C TYR A 287 11.18 -3.70 17.97
N GLN A 288 11.55 -4.13 19.17
CA GLN A 288 12.93 -4.55 19.46
C GLN A 288 13.32 -5.79 18.65
N ILE A 289 12.39 -6.73 18.42
CA ILE A 289 12.59 -7.87 17.53
C ILE A 289 12.75 -7.39 16.09
N ALA A 290 11.84 -6.54 15.60
CA ALA A 290 11.88 -6.01 14.24
C ALA A 290 13.18 -5.25 13.97
N LYS A 291 13.61 -4.37 14.88
CA LYS A 291 14.85 -3.58 14.77
C LYS A 291 16.11 -4.45 14.66
N ARG A 292 16.11 -5.66 15.24
CA ARG A 292 17.24 -6.59 15.16
C ARG A 292 17.25 -7.42 13.87
N ILE A 293 16.11 -7.52 13.18
CA ILE A 293 15.92 -8.33 11.97
C ILE A 293 15.94 -7.45 10.71
N ILE A 294 15.42 -6.23 10.82
CA ILE A 294 15.29 -5.28 9.72
C ILE A 294 16.60 -4.50 9.57
N THR A 295 17.14 -4.47 8.35
CA THR A 295 18.46 -3.88 8.05
C THR A 295 18.38 -2.52 7.36
N ILE A 296 17.20 -1.91 7.29
CA ILE A 296 16.96 -0.69 6.52
C ILE A 296 17.15 0.57 7.35
N LYS A 297 17.55 1.66 6.69
CA LYS A 297 17.81 2.96 7.32
C LYS A 297 16.53 3.74 7.64
N TYR A 298 15.48 3.56 6.85
CA TYR A 298 14.23 4.32 6.93
C TYR A 298 13.01 3.39 6.93
N ILE A 299 11.92 3.77 7.59
CA ILE A 299 10.65 3.00 7.58
C ILE A 299 9.61 3.57 6.62
N SER A 300 9.73 4.82 6.20
CA SER A 300 8.83 5.40 5.20
C SER A 300 9.27 4.99 3.80
N LEU A 301 8.30 4.75 2.91
CA LEU A 301 8.62 4.45 1.51
C LEU A 301 9.27 5.64 0.83
N VAL A 302 8.86 6.86 1.19
CA VAL A 302 9.45 8.11 0.69
C VAL A 302 10.96 8.12 0.95
N ASN A 303 11.39 8.03 2.21
CA ASN A 303 12.81 8.10 2.53
C ASN A 303 13.60 6.88 2.00
N LEU A 304 12.98 5.70 1.95
CA LEU A 304 13.59 4.51 1.35
C LEU A 304 13.87 4.67 -0.14
N ILE A 305 12.92 5.25 -0.88
CA ILE A 305 13.07 5.47 -2.34
C ILE A 305 14.09 6.57 -2.61
N MET A 306 14.08 7.63 -1.79
CA MET A 306 14.96 8.79 -1.95
C MET A 306 16.36 8.59 -1.35
N ASP A 307 16.55 7.52 -0.56
CA ASP A 307 17.75 7.22 0.25
C ASP A 307 18.23 8.37 1.18
N LYS A 308 17.36 9.34 1.45
CA LYS A 308 17.59 10.49 2.34
C LYS A 308 16.35 10.79 3.17
N GLU A 309 16.51 11.50 4.27
CA GLU A 309 15.40 11.92 5.11
C GLU A 309 14.68 13.12 4.47
N VAL A 310 13.70 12.82 3.62
CA VAL A 310 12.79 13.82 3.02
C VAL A 310 11.66 14.16 4.00
N VAL A 311 11.10 13.14 4.65
CA VAL A 311 10.03 13.28 5.65
C VAL A 311 10.53 12.83 7.02
N THR A 312 10.17 13.57 8.08
CA THR A 312 10.57 13.20 9.43
C THR A 312 9.88 11.90 9.86
N GLU A 313 10.65 10.95 10.42
CA GLU A 313 10.14 9.70 10.97
C GLU A 313 10.17 9.71 12.50
N LEU A 314 9.00 9.80 13.13
CA LEU A 314 8.83 9.69 14.58
C LEU A 314 8.47 8.24 14.95
N ILE A 315 9.45 7.51 15.47
CA ILE A 315 9.37 6.07 15.71
C ILE A 315 9.39 5.77 17.21
N GLN A 316 8.41 5.01 17.69
CA GLN A 316 8.26 4.54 19.07
C GLN A 316 8.35 5.65 20.13
N GLY A 317 9.53 5.83 20.73
CA GLY A 317 9.79 6.82 21.78
C GLY A 317 9.84 8.23 21.23
N ASP A 318 10.30 8.39 19.99
CA ASP A 318 10.31 9.68 19.29
C ASP A 318 8.90 10.13 18.90
N PHE A 319 7.95 9.19 18.79
CA PHE A 319 6.53 9.50 18.66
C PHE A 319 5.91 9.86 20.01
N ASN A 320 6.29 11.05 20.46
CA ASN A 320 5.79 11.72 21.65
C ASN A 320 5.26 13.13 21.29
N GLU A 321 4.54 13.73 22.23
CA GLU A 321 3.81 14.97 22.04
C GLU A 321 4.74 16.15 21.66
N THR A 322 5.86 16.31 22.36
CA THR A 322 6.81 17.40 22.14
C THR A 322 7.46 17.32 20.76
N ARG A 323 7.92 16.13 20.37
CA ARG A 323 8.50 15.91 19.04
C ARG A 323 7.45 16.10 17.96
N LEU A 324 6.25 15.52 18.12
CA LEU A 324 5.18 15.64 17.14
C LEU A 324 4.78 17.09 16.89
N GLU A 325 4.63 17.87 17.96
CA GLU A 325 4.31 19.30 17.87
C GLU A 325 5.40 20.09 17.15
N LYS A 326 6.68 19.84 17.49
CA LYS A 326 7.82 20.49 16.83
C LYS A 326 7.84 20.19 15.33
N GLU A 327 7.76 18.92 14.96
CA GLU A 327 7.86 18.51 13.55
C GLU A 327 6.63 18.93 12.75
N LEU A 328 5.43 18.92 13.35
CA LEU A 328 4.23 19.44 12.71
C LEU A 328 4.35 20.95 12.46
N ASN A 329 4.79 21.75 13.43
CA ASN A 329 5.08 23.17 13.21
C ASN A 329 6.07 23.39 12.07
N LEU A 330 7.14 22.58 12.03
CA LEU A 330 8.17 22.70 11.01
C LEU A 330 7.61 22.48 9.60
N ILE A 331 6.82 21.43 9.36
CA ILE A 331 6.26 21.16 8.02
C ILE A 331 5.13 22.12 7.62
N LEU A 332 4.66 22.96 8.53
CA LEU A 332 3.68 24.01 8.25
C LEU A 332 4.34 25.33 7.81
N THR A 333 5.65 25.50 8.01
CA THR A 333 6.39 26.69 7.55
C THR A 333 6.57 26.69 6.04
N GLN A 334 6.52 27.88 5.42
CA GLN A 334 6.65 27.99 3.96
C GLN A 334 7.97 27.39 3.44
N GLU A 335 9.10 27.70 4.09
CA GLU A 335 10.42 27.21 3.71
C GLU A 335 10.48 25.68 3.67
N LYS A 336 10.02 25.00 4.73
CA LYS A 336 10.07 23.54 4.76
C LYS A 336 9.12 22.92 3.74
N ARG A 337 7.97 23.53 3.51
CA ARG A 337 6.99 23.06 2.52
C ARG A 337 7.55 23.09 1.11
N GLU A 338 8.15 24.21 0.72
CA GLU A 338 8.80 24.36 -0.60
C GLU A 338 9.89 23.31 -0.80
N ALA A 339 10.77 23.13 0.19
CA ALA A 339 11.81 22.10 0.14
C ALA A 339 11.23 20.68 0.00
N VAL A 340 10.14 20.35 0.71
CA VAL A 340 9.49 19.04 0.62
C VAL A 340 8.80 18.84 -0.74
N PHE A 341 8.30 19.91 -1.38
CA PHE A 341 7.67 19.83 -2.68
C PHE A 341 8.65 19.44 -3.78
N ASP A 342 9.82 20.06 -3.81
CA ASP A 342 10.88 19.73 -4.77
C ASP A 342 11.27 18.24 -4.68
N GLU A 343 11.44 17.77 -3.45
CA GLU A 343 11.72 16.36 -3.16
C GLU A 343 10.59 15.42 -3.62
N TYR A 344 9.33 15.84 -3.53
CA TYR A 344 8.19 15.06 -4.01
C TYR A 344 8.04 15.04 -5.53
N TYR A 345 8.54 16.04 -6.25
CA TYR A 345 8.62 16.00 -7.71
C TYR A 345 9.77 15.09 -8.18
N GLU A 346 10.91 15.13 -7.50
CA GLU A 346 12.01 14.18 -7.73
C GLU A 346 11.56 12.74 -7.48
N LEU A 347 10.87 12.49 -6.35
CA LEU A 347 10.28 11.19 -6.01
C LEU A 347 9.40 10.63 -7.12
N GLU A 348 8.49 11.44 -7.67
CA GLU A 348 7.58 11.01 -8.74
C GLU A 348 8.33 10.60 -10.02
N THR A 349 9.41 11.32 -10.33
CA THR A 349 10.30 11.01 -11.46
C THR A 349 11.01 9.67 -11.24
N ILE A 350 11.56 9.45 -10.04
CA ILE A 350 12.25 8.22 -9.65
C ILE A 350 11.32 7.00 -9.71
N LEU A 351 10.04 7.18 -9.41
CA LEU A 351 9.02 6.13 -9.46
C LEU A 351 8.64 5.68 -10.89
N GLY A 352 9.16 6.33 -11.92
CA GLY A 352 9.04 5.89 -13.31
C GLY A 352 7.80 6.39 -14.05
N GLY A 353 7.03 7.33 -13.48
CA GLY A 353 5.86 7.94 -14.12
C GLY A 353 4.67 6.99 -14.32
N LYS A 354 3.73 7.41 -15.19
CA LYS A 354 2.54 6.63 -15.55
C LYS A 354 2.89 5.45 -16.47
N GLY A 355 2.08 4.40 -16.42
CA GLY A 355 2.15 3.25 -17.33
C GLY A 355 2.67 1.97 -16.68
N ALA A 356 2.74 1.88 -15.35
CA ALA A 356 3.25 0.69 -14.68
C ALA A 356 2.38 -0.54 -14.96
N SER A 357 1.07 -0.37 -14.91
CA SER A 357 0.08 -1.41 -15.21
C SER A 357 0.14 -1.84 -16.67
N GLU A 358 0.27 -0.87 -17.59
CA GLU A 358 0.33 -1.14 -19.03
C GLU A 358 1.62 -1.87 -19.42
N LYS A 359 2.76 -1.42 -18.90
CA LYS A 359 4.07 -2.04 -19.11
C LYS A 359 4.05 -3.47 -18.61
N THR A 360 3.50 -3.70 -17.42
CA THR A 360 3.34 -5.05 -16.84
C THR A 360 2.43 -5.93 -17.72
N ALA A 361 1.27 -5.44 -18.14
CA ALA A 361 0.38 -6.16 -19.05
C ALA A 361 1.08 -6.54 -20.37
N SER A 362 1.89 -5.64 -20.93
CA SER A 362 2.63 -5.89 -22.17
C SER A 362 3.60 -7.07 -22.03
N PHE A 363 4.31 -7.19 -20.90
CA PHE A 363 5.19 -8.33 -20.63
C PHE A 363 4.46 -9.64 -20.32
N ILE A 364 3.24 -9.56 -19.80
CA ILE A 364 2.43 -10.72 -19.42
C ILE A 364 1.69 -11.29 -20.64
N CYS A 365 1.08 -10.42 -21.44
CA CYS A 365 0.35 -10.78 -22.65
C CYS A 365 1.27 -11.15 -23.82
N SER A 366 2.56 -10.81 -23.77
CA SER A 366 3.51 -11.25 -24.78
C SER A 366 3.54 -12.78 -24.84
N THR A 367 3.09 -13.34 -25.96
CA THR A 367 3.39 -14.71 -26.37
C THR A 367 4.91 -14.80 -26.53
N LEU A 368 5.59 -15.45 -25.59
CA LEU A 368 6.91 -16.01 -25.91
C LEU A 368 6.71 -17.14 -26.91
#